data_AF-A0AA96G1U0-F1
#
_entry.id   AF-A0AA96G1U0-F1
#
_cell.length_a   1.000
_cell.length_b   1.000
_cell.length_c   1.000
_cell.angle_alpha   90.00
_cell.angle_beta   90.00
_cell.angle_gamma   90.00
#
_symmetry.space_group_name_H-M   'P 1'
#
loop_
_entity.id
_entity.type
_entity.pdbx_description
1 polymer ?
#
loop_
_entity_poly.entity_id
_entity_poly.type
_entity_poly.pdbx_seq_one_letter_code
_entity_poly.pdbx_strand_id
1 'polypeptide(L)'
;MSPGPDTASDTADDHGTAQEKSDRAEIERILADKETGPRVRAAAEKALKGTAADLRHFLEVELESARHSDNRVLIVRILNGAGPAVTEAAEKALMGTYAESEAFLKEGQYTARAEDQDRAEIERILADKETSPGVREAAEKALKGTAADMRHFLTVELERERQEDNRVLTARIASTGGPAVEKAAGKALRGTYADILYFLKEGQYIARAEDQDRAEIERILADKETGPGVRETAEKALKGTAADFRHFLQVELEKQRQDDNRVKAAQIGEAGGPAVRKAADKAFNGTYGDILYFLKEGQYTARAEDEAAAAAAKPAQEKTAKPQTQAQSTTAGQAATGTTTAQTAAVVTAASNPVTNPAPVTTGTTVGTTTVTATTGQLAATGANDGLDWEAGGAAAAVTAGAALIAISRRRTTES
;
A
#
# COMPACT_ATOMS: atom_id res chain seq x y z
N MET A 1 109.00 -32.30 49.66
CA MET A 1 108.14 -31.16 49.27
C MET A 1 108.03 -31.19 47.76
N SER A 2 106.92 -31.02 47.07
CA SER A 2 105.46 -31.02 47.33
C SER A 2 104.85 -30.50 46.00
N PRO A 3 103.60 -30.81 45.63
CA PRO A 3 103.12 -30.56 44.26
C PRO A 3 102.72 -29.11 43.99
N GLY A 4 102.68 -28.75 42.71
CA GLY A 4 102.00 -27.57 42.14
C GLY A 4 101.24 -27.99 40.87
N PRO A 5 100.11 -27.36 40.51
CA PRO A 5 98.98 -28.14 39.98
C PRO A 5 98.67 -27.96 38.49
N ASP A 6 97.84 -28.89 37.99
CA ASP A 6 97.05 -28.78 36.76
C ASP A 6 95.97 -27.68 36.80
N THR A 7 95.22 -27.57 35.70
CA THR A 7 93.91 -26.90 35.52
C THR A 7 93.89 -25.37 35.44
N ALA A 8 93.89 -24.83 34.20
CA ALA A 8 93.25 -23.55 33.82
C ALA A 8 93.26 -23.29 32.28
N SER A 9 92.67 -24.17 31.45
CA SER A 9 92.57 -23.91 29.99
C SER A 9 91.45 -24.69 29.25
N ASP A 10 90.37 -25.09 29.93
CA ASP A 10 89.33 -25.96 29.34
C ASP A 10 87.90 -25.61 29.80
N THR A 11 87.60 -24.31 29.85
CA THR A 11 86.25 -23.79 30.23
C THR A 11 85.76 -22.63 29.37
N ALA A 12 86.57 -22.14 28.42
CA ALA A 12 86.16 -21.09 27.48
C ALA A 12 85.38 -21.68 26.30
N ASP A 13 85.88 -22.77 25.72
CA ASP A 13 85.32 -23.35 24.49
C ASP A 13 84.06 -24.19 24.74
N ASP A 14 83.97 -24.92 25.87
CA ASP A 14 82.79 -25.76 26.18
C ASP A 14 81.50 -24.93 26.29
N HIS A 15 81.54 -23.79 27.02
CA HIS A 15 80.40 -22.87 27.11
C HIS A 15 79.96 -22.32 25.76
N GLY A 16 80.92 -22.05 24.85
CA GLY A 16 80.62 -21.66 23.47
C GLY A 16 79.85 -22.75 22.73
N THR A 17 80.32 -23.99 22.76
CA THR A 17 79.64 -25.10 22.06
C THR A 17 78.32 -25.50 22.71
N ALA A 18 78.18 -25.39 24.04
CA ALA A 18 76.95 -25.69 24.76
C ALA A 18 75.84 -24.69 24.38
N GLN A 19 76.18 -23.40 24.31
CA GLN A 19 75.24 -22.37 23.88
C GLN A 19 74.92 -22.49 22.38
N GLU A 20 75.90 -22.77 21.51
CA GLU A 20 75.63 -22.99 20.08
C GLU A 20 74.64 -24.14 19.86
N LYS A 21 74.79 -25.26 20.57
CA LYS A 21 73.85 -26.39 20.51
C LYS A 21 72.43 -25.98 20.94
N SER A 22 72.31 -25.13 21.96
CA SER A 22 71.01 -24.59 22.40
C SER A 22 70.39 -23.65 21.35
N ASP A 23 71.16 -22.70 20.84
CA ASP A 23 70.70 -21.72 19.85
C ASP A 23 70.33 -22.42 18.53
N ARG A 24 71.08 -23.44 18.11
CA ARG A 24 70.76 -24.31 16.97
C ARG A 24 69.45 -25.07 17.17
N ALA A 25 69.26 -25.70 18.35
CA ALA A 25 68.04 -26.44 18.67
C ALA A 25 66.79 -25.54 18.79
N GLU A 26 66.95 -24.28 19.22
CA GLU A 26 65.89 -23.27 19.19
C GLU A 26 65.43 -22.99 17.74
N ILE A 27 66.38 -22.75 16.84
CA ILE A 27 66.11 -22.45 15.43
C ILE A 27 65.51 -23.65 14.70
N GLU A 28 65.99 -24.87 14.98
CA GLU A 28 65.41 -26.11 14.45
C GLU A 28 63.97 -26.32 14.95
N ARG A 29 63.66 -25.97 16.21
CA ARG A 29 62.28 -26.01 16.73
C ARG A 29 61.37 -24.98 16.05
N ILE A 30 61.87 -23.76 15.81
CA ILE A 30 61.15 -22.74 15.04
C ILE A 30 60.87 -23.25 13.62
N LEU A 31 61.83 -23.87 12.94
CA LEU A 31 61.65 -24.43 11.59
C LEU A 31 60.68 -25.63 11.53
N ALA A 32 60.56 -26.38 12.62
CA ALA A 32 59.63 -27.49 12.78
C ALA A 32 58.17 -27.06 13.04
N ASP A 33 57.96 -25.81 13.47
CA ASP A 33 56.62 -25.21 13.52
C ASP A 33 56.07 -25.02 12.10
N LYS A 34 54.77 -25.31 11.93
CA LYS A 34 54.04 -25.19 10.67
C LYS A 34 53.60 -23.75 10.41
N GLU A 35 53.42 -22.96 11.46
CA GLU A 35 53.08 -21.54 11.35
C GLU A 35 54.30 -20.66 11.05
N THR A 36 55.52 -21.22 11.06
CA THR A 36 56.76 -20.51 10.70
C THR A 36 56.78 -20.11 9.22
N GLY A 37 56.55 -18.81 9.01
CA GLY A 37 56.42 -18.17 7.71
C GLY A 37 57.71 -18.14 6.86
N PRO A 38 57.59 -17.77 5.57
CA PRO A 38 58.67 -17.88 4.61
C PRO A 38 59.92 -17.05 4.92
N ARG A 39 59.78 -15.85 5.52
CA ARG A 39 60.92 -14.99 5.85
C ARG A 39 61.62 -15.49 7.11
N VAL A 40 60.87 -15.91 8.13
CA VAL A 40 61.44 -16.56 9.32
C VAL A 40 62.20 -17.82 8.91
N ARG A 41 61.62 -18.64 8.04
CA ARG A 41 62.24 -19.84 7.48
C ARG A 41 63.54 -19.53 6.73
N ALA A 42 63.54 -18.55 5.82
CA ALA A 42 64.72 -18.17 5.06
C ALA A 42 65.86 -17.60 5.95
N ALA A 43 65.52 -16.81 6.96
CA ALA A 43 66.50 -16.26 7.90
C ALA A 43 67.07 -17.34 8.86
N ALA A 44 66.22 -18.23 9.37
CA ALA A 44 66.63 -19.40 10.15
C ALA A 44 67.57 -20.33 9.34
N GLU A 45 67.21 -20.64 8.09
CA GLU A 45 68.02 -21.46 7.19
C GLU A 45 69.34 -20.79 6.76
N LYS A 46 69.43 -19.45 6.82
CA LYS A 46 70.67 -18.69 6.65
C LYS A 46 71.53 -18.83 7.91
N ALA A 47 70.95 -18.60 9.09
CA ALA A 47 71.64 -18.68 10.38
C ALA A 47 72.23 -20.07 10.65
N LEU A 48 71.48 -21.15 10.39
CA LEU A 48 71.95 -22.54 10.58
C LEU A 48 73.18 -22.93 9.74
N LYS A 49 73.48 -22.17 8.68
CA LYS A 49 74.64 -22.32 7.78
C LYS A 49 75.80 -21.39 8.16
N GLY A 50 75.61 -20.51 9.14
CA GLY A 50 76.60 -19.57 9.64
C GLY A 50 77.32 -20.04 10.91
N THR A 51 77.85 -19.08 11.66
CA THR A 51 78.55 -19.26 12.94
C THR A 51 77.61 -19.22 14.13
N ALA A 52 78.10 -19.56 15.33
CA ALA A 52 77.36 -19.38 16.59
C ALA A 52 76.85 -17.93 16.79
N ALA A 53 77.58 -16.93 16.30
CA ALA A 53 77.15 -15.53 16.34
C ALA A 53 75.98 -15.25 15.39
N ASP A 54 75.89 -15.93 14.24
CA ASP A 54 74.76 -15.81 13.31
C ASP A 54 73.49 -16.47 13.86
N LEU A 55 73.61 -17.61 14.55
CA LEU A 55 72.48 -18.23 15.27
C LEU A 55 71.91 -17.26 16.33
N ARG A 56 72.81 -16.67 17.12
CA ARG A 56 72.46 -15.70 18.16
C ARG A 56 71.83 -14.43 17.59
N HIS A 57 72.44 -13.85 16.55
CA HIS A 57 71.91 -12.65 15.89
C HIS A 57 70.54 -12.89 15.26
N PHE A 58 70.30 -14.09 14.72
CA PHE A 58 68.95 -14.45 14.27
C PHE A 58 67.95 -14.46 15.43
N LEU A 59 68.23 -15.15 16.52
CA LEU A 59 67.31 -15.27 17.66
C LEU A 59 67.07 -13.93 18.39
N GLU A 60 68.11 -13.12 18.57
CA GLU A 60 68.06 -11.87 19.33
C GLU A 60 67.64 -10.66 18.48
N VAL A 61 67.76 -10.70 17.13
CA VAL A 61 67.55 -9.52 16.26
C VAL A 61 66.73 -9.83 14.99
N GLU A 62 67.11 -10.80 14.16
CA GLU A 62 66.40 -11.01 12.87
C GLU A 62 64.99 -11.62 13.06
N LEU A 63 64.78 -12.44 14.10
CA LEU A 63 63.57 -13.25 14.29
C LEU A 63 62.28 -12.42 14.40
N GLU A 64 62.25 -11.38 15.23
CA GLU A 64 61.05 -10.53 15.37
C GLU A 64 60.78 -9.74 14.08
N SER A 65 61.82 -9.20 13.44
CA SER A 65 61.71 -8.48 12.17
C SER A 65 61.19 -9.39 11.04
N ALA A 66 61.67 -10.63 10.98
CA ALA A 66 61.20 -11.64 10.03
C ALA A 66 59.74 -12.05 10.31
N ARG A 67 59.37 -12.31 11.58
CA ARG A 67 58.01 -12.64 12.01
C ARG A 67 57.02 -11.52 11.68
N HIS A 68 57.35 -10.27 12.02
CA HIS A 68 56.52 -9.11 11.68
C HIS A 68 56.40 -8.93 10.17
N SER A 69 57.48 -9.16 9.41
CA SER A 69 57.46 -9.09 7.94
C SER A 69 56.62 -10.21 7.28
N ASP A 70 56.50 -11.39 7.90
CA ASP A 70 55.58 -12.45 7.46
C ASP A 70 54.13 -12.11 7.87
N ASN A 71 53.89 -11.65 9.09
CA ASN A 71 52.57 -11.19 9.55
C ASN A 71 51.99 -10.09 8.64
N ARG A 72 52.81 -9.11 8.22
CA ARG A 72 52.39 -8.06 7.28
C ARG A 72 51.94 -8.62 5.92
N VAL A 73 52.52 -9.72 5.44
CA VAL A 73 52.07 -10.40 4.21
C VAL A 73 50.71 -11.10 4.42
N LEU A 74 50.46 -11.66 5.62
CA LEU A 74 49.16 -12.24 5.97
C LEU A 74 48.07 -11.16 6.08
N ILE A 75 48.36 -10.02 6.70
CA ILE A 75 47.41 -8.91 6.83
C ILE A 75 47.09 -8.29 5.46
N VAL A 76 48.09 -8.06 4.60
CA VAL A 76 47.87 -7.61 3.21
C VAL A 76 47.09 -8.64 2.39
N ARG A 77 47.16 -9.94 2.71
CA ARG A 77 46.27 -10.95 2.10
C ARG A 77 44.82 -10.77 2.56
N ILE A 78 44.58 -10.51 3.84
CA ILE A 78 43.23 -10.32 4.42
C ILE A 78 42.52 -9.08 3.85
N LEU A 79 43.26 -8.03 3.48
CA LEU A 79 42.71 -6.82 2.85
C LEU A 79 42.00 -7.08 1.49
N ASN A 80 42.26 -8.20 0.82
CA ASN A 80 41.65 -8.49 -0.49
C ASN A 80 40.17 -8.87 -0.34
N GLY A 81 39.28 -7.89 -0.54
CA GLY A 81 37.84 -8.06 -0.28
C GLY A 81 37.45 -7.87 1.19
N ALA A 82 38.29 -7.17 1.97
CA ALA A 82 37.90 -6.67 3.29
C ALA A 82 36.78 -5.62 3.18
N GLY A 83 35.93 -5.52 4.20
CA GLY A 83 35.05 -4.38 4.40
C GLY A 83 35.77 -3.23 5.12
N PRO A 84 35.07 -2.10 5.37
CA PRO A 84 35.66 -0.93 6.02
C PRO A 84 36.32 -1.22 7.39
N ALA A 85 35.65 -1.96 8.28
CA ALA A 85 36.15 -2.22 9.62
C ALA A 85 37.35 -3.18 9.60
N VAL A 86 37.31 -4.24 8.77
CA VAL A 86 38.48 -5.11 8.57
C VAL A 86 39.66 -4.34 7.97
N THR A 87 39.38 -3.35 7.10
CA THR A 87 40.42 -2.50 6.50
C THR A 87 41.09 -1.59 7.54
N GLU A 88 40.32 -0.84 8.34
CA GLU A 88 40.86 0.02 9.41
C GLU A 88 41.68 -0.79 10.44
N ALA A 89 41.14 -1.92 10.89
CA ALA A 89 41.82 -2.80 11.84
C ALA A 89 43.10 -3.41 11.26
N ALA A 90 43.11 -3.76 9.97
CA ALA A 90 44.29 -4.24 9.26
C ALA A 90 45.36 -3.15 9.07
N GLU A 91 44.96 -1.93 8.69
CA GLU A 91 45.90 -0.80 8.53
C GLU A 91 46.59 -0.46 9.86
N LYS A 92 45.82 -0.40 10.96
CA LYS A 92 46.38 -0.26 12.32
C LYS A 92 47.37 -1.38 12.64
N ALA A 93 47.03 -2.63 12.33
CA ALA A 93 47.90 -3.79 12.55
C ALA A 93 49.14 -3.85 11.64
N LEU A 94 49.14 -3.14 10.51
CA LEU A 94 50.30 -2.95 9.61
C LEU A 94 51.23 -1.81 10.04
N MET A 95 50.74 -0.85 10.84
CA MET A 95 51.52 0.24 11.41
C MET A 95 52.05 -0.06 12.83
N GLY A 96 51.44 -1.04 13.52
CA GLY A 96 51.81 -1.45 14.87
C GLY A 96 52.97 -2.44 14.96
N THR A 97 53.22 -2.92 16.19
CA THR A 97 54.23 -3.91 16.57
C THR A 97 53.92 -5.33 16.07
N TYR A 98 54.89 -6.26 16.20
CA TYR A 98 54.64 -7.69 15.98
C TYR A 98 53.43 -8.22 16.75
N ALA A 99 53.31 -7.84 18.03
CA ALA A 99 52.22 -8.28 18.90
C ALA A 99 50.84 -7.74 18.46
N GLU A 100 50.77 -6.50 17.95
CA GLU A 100 49.54 -5.94 17.40
C GLU A 100 49.16 -6.60 16.07
N SER A 101 50.14 -6.88 15.21
CA SER A 101 49.92 -7.69 14.00
C SER A 101 49.40 -9.10 14.35
N GLU A 102 49.95 -9.74 15.39
CA GLU A 102 49.54 -11.07 15.85
C GLU A 102 48.14 -11.07 16.49
N ALA A 103 47.82 -10.06 17.32
CA ALA A 103 46.49 -9.90 17.93
C ALA A 103 45.39 -9.68 16.88
N PHE A 104 45.67 -8.88 15.83
CA PHE A 104 44.76 -8.75 14.70
C PHE A 104 44.56 -10.08 13.96
N LEU A 105 45.65 -10.81 13.68
CA LEU A 105 45.58 -12.09 12.96
C LEU A 105 44.84 -13.18 13.75
N LYS A 106 44.94 -13.20 15.08
CA LYS A 106 44.25 -14.18 15.93
C LYS A 106 42.78 -13.84 16.18
N GLU A 107 42.47 -12.58 16.51
CA GLU A 107 41.13 -12.19 16.99
C GLU A 107 40.57 -10.95 16.27
N GLY A 108 41.39 -9.90 16.12
CA GLY A 108 40.92 -8.60 15.60
C GLY A 108 40.25 -8.67 14.21
N GLN A 109 40.76 -9.51 13.30
CA GLN A 109 40.16 -9.69 11.98
C GLN A 109 38.74 -10.28 12.02
N TYR A 110 38.41 -11.06 13.05
CA TYR A 110 37.09 -11.69 13.20
C TYR A 110 36.09 -10.73 13.85
N THR A 111 36.53 -9.96 14.85
CA THR A 111 35.72 -8.88 15.45
C THR A 111 35.37 -7.81 14.41
N ALA A 112 36.35 -7.36 13.64
CA ALA A 112 36.14 -6.38 12.58
C ALA A 112 35.26 -6.93 11.45
N ARG A 113 35.38 -8.22 11.10
CA ARG A 113 34.50 -8.86 10.11
C ARG A 113 33.07 -9.02 10.61
N ALA A 114 32.87 -9.25 11.90
CA ALA A 114 31.54 -9.25 12.50
C ALA A 114 30.90 -7.85 12.44
N GLU A 115 31.67 -6.78 12.63
CA GLU A 115 31.18 -5.41 12.41
C GLU A 115 30.79 -5.17 10.94
N ASP A 116 31.64 -5.54 9.97
CA ASP A 116 31.33 -5.41 8.54
C ASP A 116 30.06 -6.20 8.15
N GLN A 117 29.83 -7.35 8.79
CA GLN A 117 28.61 -8.18 8.60
C GLN A 117 27.36 -7.54 9.23
N ASP A 118 27.46 -7.08 10.48
CA ASP A 118 26.34 -6.39 11.15
C ASP A 118 25.97 -5.10 10.39
N ARG A 119 26.97 -4.34 9.91
CA ARG A 119 26.80 -3.15 9.06
C ARG A 119 26.05 -3.48 7.76
N ALA A 120 26.52 -4.49 7.01
CA ALA A 120 25.92 -4.90 5.74
C ALA A 120 24.48 -5.42 5.89
N GLU A 121 24.15 -6.09 7.00
CA GLU A 121 22.77 -6.54 7.28
C GLU A 121 21.84 -5.35 7.59
N ILE A 122 22.30 -4.32 8.30
CA ILE A 122 21.52 -3.10 8.53
C ILE A 122 21.33 -2.31 7.23
N GLU A 123 22.36 -2.20 6.39
CA GLU A 123 22.26 -1.60 5.05
C GLU A 123 21.26 -2.38 4.16
N ARG A 124 21.23 -3.72 4.26
CA ARG A 124 20.23 -4.56 3.58
C ARG A 124 18.81 -4.30 4.07
N ILE A 125 18.62 -4.07 5.38
CA ILE A 125 17.32 -3.68 5.95
C ILE A 125 16.90 -2.28 5.46
N LEU A 126 17.82 -1.32 5.38
CA LEU A 126 17.53 0.03 4.88
C LEU A 126 17.21 0.07 3.38
N ALA A 127 17.85 -0.79 2.58
CA ALA A 127 17.61 -0.93 1.15
C ALA A 127 16.25 -1.55 0.81
N ASP A 128 15.63 -2.27 1.75
CA ASP A 128 14.26 -2.77 1.60
C ASP A 128 13.25 -1.60 1.68
N LYS A 129 12.34 -1.58 0.70
CA LYS A 129 11.29 -0.56 0.59
C LYS A 129 10.13 -0.82 1.54
N GLU A 130 9.91 -2.07 1.95
CA GLU A 130 8.86 -2.46 2.90
C GLU A 130 9.30 -2.26 4.36
N THR A 131 10.58 -1.96 4.61
CA THR A 131 11.08 -1.56 5.94
C THR A 131 10.30 -0.35 6.47
N SER A 132 9.70 -0.57 7.64
CA SER A 132 8.78 0.37 8.30
C SER A 132 9.52 1.54 8.97
N PRO A 133 8.82 2.66 9.28
CA PRO A 133 9.47 3.91 9.67
C PRO A 133 10.33 3.83 10.95
N GLY A 134 9.83 3.23 12.03
CA GLY A 134 10.60 3.07 13.28
C GLY A 134 11.82 2.18 13.07
N VAL A 135 11.66 1.06 12.36
CA VAL A 135 12.78 0.19 11.96
C VAL A 135 13.83 0.94 11.14
N ARG A 136 13.42 1.82 10.21
CA ARG A 136 14.34 2.64 9.40
C ARG A 136 15.10 3.66 10.26
N GLU A 137 14.42 4.38 11.15
CA GLU A 137 15.05 5.37 12.04
C GLU A 137 16.05 4.71 13.00
N ALA A 138 15.69 3.57 13.60
CA ALA A 138 16.56 2.81 14.49
C ALA A 138 17.77 2.20 13.74
N ALA A 139 17.57 1.66 12.54
CA ALA A 139 18.66 1.17 11.68
C ALA A 139 19.65 2.30 11.31
N GLU A 140 19.14 3.46 10.91
CA GLU A 140 19.95 4.65 10.61
C GLU A 140 20.72 5.15 11.84
N LYS A 141 20.10 5.14 13.02
CA LYS A 141 20.74 5.48 14.30
C LYS A 141 21.85 4.49 14.64
N ALA A 142 21.62 3.20 14.43
CA ALA A 142 22.60 2.14 14.71
C ALA A 142 23.84 2.23 13.82
N LEU A 143 23.69 2.48 12.51
CA LEU A 143 24.83 2.71 11.59
C LEU A 143 25.68 3.94 11.93
N LYS A 144 25.11 4.93 12.63
CA LYS A 144 25.78 6.14 13.13
C LYS A 144 26.43 5.93 14.51
N GLY A 145 26.24 4.76 15.12
CA GLY A 145 26.81 4.35 16.41
C GLY A 145 28.05 3.46 16.27
N THR A 146 28.29 2.65 17.30
CA THR A 146 29.39 1.68 17.37
C THR A 146 28.98 0.30 16.85
N ALA A 147 29.96 -0.60 16.68
CA ALA A 147 29.72 -2.02 16.43
C ALA A 147 28.75 -2.66 17.45
N ALA A 148 28.81 -2.24 18.73
CA ALA A 148 27.91 -2.72 19.77
C ALA A 148 26.47 -2.22 19.57
N ASP A 149 26.29 -0.99 19.08
CA ASP A 149 24.96 -0.42 18.78
C ASP A 149 24.33 -1.10 17.56
N MET A 150 25.13 -1.34 16.50
CA MET A 150 24.69 -2.13 15.34
C MET A 150 24.25 -3.54 15.74
N ARG A 151 25.05 -4.21 16.57
CA ARG A 151 24.72 -5.55 17.08
C ARG A 151 23.51 -5.57 18.02
N HIS A 152 23.37 -4.56 18.88
CA HIS A 152 22.20 -4.40 19.76
C HIS A 152 20.91 -4.16 18.95
N PHE A 153 20.99 -3.33 17.91
CA PHE A 153 19.87 -3.11 16.99
C PHE A 153 19.42 -4.42 16.33
N LEU A 154 20.35 -5.17 15.70
CA LEU A 154 20.01 -6.41 15.00
C LEU A 154 19.46 -7.52 15.91
N THR A 155 19.88 -7.56 17.18
CA THR A 155 19.53 -8.66 18.12
C THR A 155 18.39 -8.33 19.08
N VAL A 156 18.10 -7.05 19.33
CA VAL A 156 17.12 -6.60 20.33
C VAL A 156 16.15 -5.57 19.76
N GLU A 157 16.64 -4.45 19.21
CA GLU A 157 15.76 -3.33 18.84
C GLU A 157 14.93 -3.62 17.58
N LEU A 158 15.49 -4.29 16.56
CA LEU A 158 14.86 -4.57 15.28
C LEU A 158 13.48 -5.24 15.43
N GLU A 159 13.35 -6.20 16.33
CA GLU A 159 12.09 -6.91 16.56
C GLU A 159 11.12 -6.12 17.47
N ARG A 160 11.63 -5.27 18.37
CA ARG A 160 10.81 -4.31 19.13
C ARG A 160 10.20 -3.26 18.21
N GLU A 161 11.01 -2.64 17.36
CA GLU A 161 10.58 -1.63 16.38
C GLU A 161 9.56 -2.22 15.40
N ARG A 162 9.76 -3.44 14.90
CA ARG A 162 8.76 -4.16 14.10
C ARG A 162 7.43 -4.35 14.85
N GLN A 163 7.47 -4.66 16.14
CA GLN A 163 6.24 -4.82 16.94
C GLN A 163 5.51 -3.49 17.17
N GLU A 164 6.25 -2.39 17.33
CA GLU A 164 5.70 -1.05 17.51
C GLU A 164 5.16 -0.46 16.19
N ASP A 165 5.91 -0.54 15.08
CA ASP A 165 5.45 -0.18 13.73
C ASP A 165 4.18 -0.98 13.34
N ASN A 166 4.13 -2.30 13.59
CA ASN A 166 2.95 -3.12 13.29
C ASN A 166 1.72 -2.75 14.16
N ARG A 167 1.92 -2.31 15.40
CA ARG A 167 0.85 -1.76 16.25
C ARG A 167 0.33 -0.43 15.68
N VAL A 168 1.22 0.48 15.28
CA VAL A 168 0.87 1.76 14.65
C VAL A 168 0.13 1.54 13.32
N LEU A 169 0.61 0.62 12.48
CA LEU A 169 -0.04 0.23 11.23
C LEU A 169 -1.45 -0.33 11.48
N THR A 170 -1.60 -1.22 12.47
CA THR A 170 -2.91 -1.77 12.86
C THR A 170 -3.87 -0.67 13.34
N ALA A 171 -3.39 0.30 14.13
CA ALA A 171 -4.20 1.44 14.57
C ALA A 171 -4.60 2.37 13.42
N ARG A 172 -3.69 2.63 12.45
CA ARG A 172 -4.00 3.38 11.22
C ARG A 172 -5.04 2.65 10.35
N ILE A 173 -4.96 1.32 10.25
CA ILE A 173 -5.97 0.51 9.54
C ILE A 173 -7.32 0.58 10.27
N ALA A 174 -7.33 0.58 11.61
CA ALA A 174 -8.55 0.77 12.39
C ALA A 174 -9.21 2.13 12.10
N SER A 175 -8.44 3.23 12.10
CA SER A 175 -8.97 4.58 11.90
C SER A 175 -9.32 4.95 10.45
N THR A 176 -9.13 4.03 9.49
CA THR A 176 -9.42 4.23 8.06
C THR A 176 -10.27 3.12 7.45
N GLY A 177 -10.59 2.07 8.22
CA GLY A 177 -11.50 1.00 7.83
C GLY A 177 -12.96 1.32 8.16
N GLY A 178 -13.85 0.37 7.84
CA GLY A 178 -15.23 0.39 8.32
C GLY A 178 -15.37 -0.21 9.73
N PRO A 179 -16.60 -0.25 10.28
CA PRO A 179 -16.86 -0.71 11.64
C PRO A 179 -16.38 -2.15 11.94
N ALA A 180 -16.43 -3.07 10.97
CA ALA A 180 -15.91 -4.43 11.15
C ALA A 180 -14.37 -4.42 11.19
N VAL A 181 -13.71 -3.64 10.33
CA VAL A 181 -12.24 -3.45 10.37
C VAL A 181 -11.78 -2.83 11.68
N GLU A 182 -12.45 -1.77 12.16
CA GLU A 182 -12.13 -1.12 13.44
C GLU A 182 -12.26 -2.12 14.60
N LYS A 183 -13.37 -2.85 14.67
CA LYS A 183 -13.64 -3.89 15.67
C LYS A 183 -12.60 -5.01 15.64
N ALA A 184 -12.19 -5.46 14.46
CA ALA A 184 -11.19 -6.51 14.27
C ALA A 184 -9.77 -6.04 14.65
N ALA A 185 -9.37 -4.85 14.20
CA ALA A 185 -8.10 -4.22 14.57
C ALA A 185 -8.01 -3.96 16.07
N GLY A 186 -9.08 -3.43 16.68
CA GLY A 186 -9.20 -3.22 18.12
C GLY A 186 -9.15 -4.51 18.93
N LYS A 187 -9.66 -5.64 18.40
CA LYS A 187 -9.46 -6.96 19.01
C LYS A 187 -7.97 -7.34 18.99
N ALA A 188 -7.31 -7.20 17.84
CA ALA A 188 -5.89 -7.55 17.67
C ALA A 188 -4.97 -6.71 18.56
N LEU A 189 -5.19 -5.39 18.66
CA LEU A 189 -4.42 -4.48 19.51
C LEU A 189 -4.55 -4.76 21.02
N ARG A 190 -5.60 -5.46 21.45
CA ARG A 190 -5.78 -5.95 22.84
C ARG A 190 -5.30 -7.39 23.05
N GLY A 191 -4.82 -8.05 21.99
CA GLY A 191 -4.35 -9.43 22.00
C GLY A 191 -2.83 -9.54 22.09
N THR A 192 -2.32 -10.65 21.58
CA THR A 192 -0.88 -10.92 21.43
C THR A 192 -0.32 -10.30 20.15
N TYR A 193 1.00 -10.29 19.97
CA TYR A 193 1.59 -9.91 18.68
C TYR A 193 1.18 -10.89 17.55
N ALA A 194 0.89 -12.16 17.85
CA ALA A 194 0.37 -13.09 16.86
C ALA A 194 -1.04 -12.70 16.38
N ASP A 195 -1.91 -12.13 17.24
CA ASP A 195 -3.20 -11.58 16.82
C ASP A 195 -3.04 -10.37 15.89
N ILE A 196 -2.03 -9.53 16.13
CA ILE A 196 -1.67 -8.39 15.27
C ILE A 196 -1.18 -8.88 13.90
N LEU A 197 -0.25 -9.83 13.86
CA LEU A 197 0.24 -10.41 12.61
C LEU A 197 -0.87 -11.12 11.83
N TYR A 198 -1.74 -11.87 12.50
CA TYR A 198 -2.92 -12.49 11.88
C TYR A 198 -3.89 -11.44 11.32
N PHE A 199 -4.14 -10.35 12.04
CA PHE A 199 -4.96 -9.26 11.54
C PHE A 199 -4.36 -8.60 10.30
N LEU A 200 -3.07 -8.24 10.33
CA LEU A 200 -2.39 -7.61 9.21
C LEU A 200 -2.32 -8.52 7.98
N LYS A 201 -2.10 -9.83 8.16
CA LYS A 201 -2.00 -10.80 7.06
C LYS A 201 -3.37 -11.17 6.45
N GLU A 202 -4.37 -11.43 7.28
CA GLU A 202 -5.63 -12.07 6.86
C GLU A 202 -6.87 -11.36 7.44
N GLY A 203 -6.87 -11.07 8.74
CA GLY A 203 -8.06 -10.54 9.44
C GLY A 203 -8.58 -9.20 8.89
N GLN A 204 -7.71 -8.30 8.43
CA GLN A 204 -8.13 -7.02 7.83
C GLN A 204 -8.93 -7.20 6.54
N TYR A 205 -8.66 -8.26 5.76
CA TYR A 205 -9.35 -8.52 4.50
C TYR A 205 -10.71 -9.18 4.74
N ILE A 206 -10.79 -10.11 5.69
CA ILE A 206 -12.06 -10.70 6.15
C ILE A 206 -13.00 -9.61 6.70
N ALA A 207 -12.46 -8.68 7.49
CA ALA A 207 -13.24 -7.57 8.04
C ALA A 207 -13.68 -6.55 6.97
N ARG A 208 -12.82 -6.22 5.99
CA ARG A 208 -13.23 -5.39 4.84
C ARG A 208 -14.33 -6.04 4.01
N ALA A 209 -14.33 -7.37 3.86
CA ALA A 209 -15.42 -8.09 3.20
C ALA A 209 -16.73 -7.99 4.00
N GLU A 210 -16.69 -8.10 5.34
CA GLU A 210 -17.88 -7.88 6.19
C GLU A 210 -18.43 -6.44 6.05
N ASP A 211 -17.56 -5.42 6.01
CA ASP A 211 -17.97 -4.03 5.78
C ASP A 211 -18.53 -3.80 4.36
N GLN A 212 -18.01 -4.48 3.34
CA GLN A 212 -18.51 -4.45 1.96
C GLN A 212 -19.87 -5.14 1.82
N ASP A 213 -20.03 -6.35 2.38
CA ASP A 213 -21.28 -7.09 2.44
C ASP A 213 -22.37 -6.25 3.14
N ARG A 214 -22.04 -5.62 4.28
CA ARG A 214 -22.94 -4.69 5.00
C ARG A 214 -23.35 -3.50 4.14
N ALA A 215 -22.38 -2.79 3.56
CA ALA A 215 -22.63 -1.61 2.75
C ALA A 215 -23.47 -1.91 1.50
N GLU A 216 -23.39 -3.12 0.95
CA GLU A 216 -24.27 -3.57 -0.13
C GLU A 216 -25.72 -3.75 0.32
N ILE A 217 -25.98 -4.33 1.49
CA ILE A 217 -27.34 -4.46 2.04
C ILE A 217 -27.93 -3.09 2.37
N GLU A 218 -27.13 -2.19 2.95
CA GLU A 218 -27.54 -0.80 3.23
C GLU A 218 -27.85 -0.03 1.93
N ARG A 219 -27.10 -0.27 0.84
CA ARG A 219 -27.40 0.27 -0.49
C ARG A 219 -28.72 -0.25 -1.06
N ILE A 220 -29.02 -1.53 -0.87
CA ILE A 220 -30.30 -2.14 -1.28
C ILE A 220 -31.46 -1.54 -0.48
N LEU A 221 -31.30 -1.32 0.82
CA LEU A 221 -32.33 -0.70 1.67
C LEU A 221 -32.60 0.77 1.32
N ALA A 222 -31.57 1.49 0.85
CA ALA A 222 -31.67 2.88 0.38
C ALA A 222 -32.34 3.03 -1.00
N ASP A 223 -32.47 1.96 -1.79
CA ASP A 223 -33.25 1.97 -3.03
C ASP A 223 -34.76 2.07 -2.73
N LYS A 224 -35.43 2.99 -3.43
CA LYS A 224 -36.87 3.25 -3.28
C LYS A 224 -37.74 2.17 -3.93
N GLU A 225 -37.21 1.45 -4.91
CA GLU A 225 -37.92 0.33 -5.55
C GLU A 225 -37.78 -1.00 -4.77
N THR A 226 -36.94 -1.03 -3.72
CA THR A 226 -36.83 -2.20 -2.81
C THR A 226 -38.16 -2.43 -2.10
N GLY A 227 -38.74 -3.62 -2.30
CA GLY A 227 -40.04 -4.01 -1.77
C GLY A 227 -40.03 -4.39 -0.27
N PRO A 228 -41.20 -4.72 0.30
CA PRO A 228 -41.34 -5.05 1.72
C PRO A 228 -40.56 -6.30 2.15
N GLY A 229 -40.63 -7.41 1.41
CA GLY A 229 -39.98 -8.67 1.78
C GLY A 229 -38.45 -8.60 1.68
N VAL A 230 -37.92 -7.92 0.65
CA VAL A 230 -36.48 -7.62 0.55
C VAL A 230 -36.03 -6.73 1.71
N ARG A 231 -36.84 -5.74 2.11
CA ARG A 231 -36.52 -4.85 3.24
C ARG A 231 -36.51 -5.58 4.58
N GLU A 232 -37.53 -6.38 4.88
CA GLU A 232 -37.61 -7.16 6.12
C GLU A 232 -36.43 -8.14 6.25
N THR A 233 -36.09 -8.84 5.17
CA THR A 233 -34.97 -9.80 5.16
C THR A 233 -33.60 -9.11 5.22
N ALA A 234 -33.41 -7.99 4.53
CA ALA A 234 -32.21 -7.15 4.65
C ALA A 234 -32.02 -6.62 6.09
N GLU A 235 -33.08 -6.08 6.69
CA GLU A 235 -33.06 -5.60 8.07
C GLU A 235 -32.84 -6.71 9.10
N LYS A 236 -33.28 -7.94 8.81
CA LYS A 236 -32.98 -9.14 9.62
C LYS A 236 -31.51 -9.53 9.46
N ALA A 237 -30.99 -9.55 8.24
CA ALA A 237 -29.60 -9.89 7.95
C ALA A 237 -28.61 -8.92 8.64
N LEU A 238 -28.85 -7.61 8.58
CA LEU A 238 -27.98 -6.58 9.20
C LEU A 238 -27.86 -6.69 10.73
N LYS A 239 -28.80 -7.38 11.40
CA LYS A 239 -28.80 -7.67 12.84
C LYS A 239 -28.02 -8.95 13.19
N GLY A 240 -27.62 -9.73 12.19
CA GLY A 240 -26.84 -10.96 12.32
C GLY A 240 -25.34 -10.77 12.12
N THR A 241 -24.70 -11.75 11.48
CA THR A 241 -23.25 -11.86 11.26
C THR A 241 -22.88 -11.70 9.78
N ALA A 242 -21.58 -11.61 9.49
CA ALA A 242 -21.06 -11.65 8.11
C ALA A 242 -21.53 -12.87 7.28
N ALA A 243 -21.88 -13.99 7.93
CA ALA A 243 -22.45 -15.15 7.24
C ALA A 243 -23.91 -14.90 6.83
N ASP A 244 -24.69 -14.22 7.67
CA ASP A 244 -26.07 -13.84 7.39
C ASP A 244 -26.14 -12.77 6.29
N PHE A 245 -25.19 -11.83 6.25
CA PHE A 245 -25.11 -10.84 5.17
C PHE A 245 -24.92 -11.53 3.81
N ARG A 246 -23.94 -12.44 3.72
CA ARG A 246 -23.70 -13.21 2.49
C ARG A 246 -24.84 -14.16 2.15
N HIS A 247 -25.50 -14.78 3.13
CA HIS A 247 -26.68 -15.60 2.88
C HIS A 247 -27.83 -14.79 2.28
N PHE A 248 -28.10 -13.60 2.82
CA PHE A 248 -29.09 -12.70 2.25
C PHE A 248 -28.71 -12.31 0.80
N LEU A 249 -27.49 -11.80 0.58
CA LEU A 249 -27.06 -11.32 -0.74
C LEU A 249 -27.02 -12.43 -1.82
N GLN A 250 -26.64 -13.65 -1.46
CA GLN A 250 -26.45 -14.76 -2.40
C GLN A 250 -27.68 -15.67 -2.57
N VAL A 251 -28.61 -15.70 -1.59
CA VAL A 251 -29.71 -16.69 -1.55
C VAL A 251 -31.08 -16.03 -1.35
N GLU A 252 -31.26 -15.16 -0.34
CA GLU A 252 -32.59 -14.59 -0.05
C GLU A 252 -32.97 -13.45 -1.01
N LEU A 253 -32.04 -12.57 -1.38
CA LEU A 253 -32.28 -11.31 -2.10
C LEU A 253 -33.08 -11.49 -3.39
N GLU A 254 -32.65 -12.37 -4.29
CA GLU A 254 -33.33 -12.58 -5.58
C GLU A 254 -34.69 -13.28 -5.39
N LYS A 255 -34.80 -14.21 -4.44
CA LYS A 255 -36.10 -14.82 -4.11
C LYS A 255 -37.08 -13.77 -3.59
N GLN A 256 -36.65 -12.93 -2.65
CA GLN A 256 -37.51 -11.88 -2.09
C GLN A 256 -37.88 -10.82 -3.13
N ARG A 257 -36.99 -10.51 -4.08
CA ARG A 257 -37.32 -9.70 -5.26
C ARG A 257 -38.35 -10.36 -6.19
N GLN A 258 -38.35 -11.69 -6.30
CA GLN A 258 -39.36 -12.43 -7.05
C GLN A 258 -40.71 -12.40 -6.34
N ASP A 259 -40.74 -12.61 -5.03
CA ASP A 259 -41.95 -12.59 -4.22
C ASP A 259 -42.55 -11.17 -4.10
N ASP A 260 -41.74 -10.14 -3.84
CA ASP A 260 -42.19 -8.73 -3.83
C ASP A 260 -42.75 -8.29 -5.20
N ASN A 261 -42.10 -8.66 -6.31
CA ASN A 261 -42.60 -8.33 -7.66
C ASN A 261 -43.90 -9.09 -8.01
N ARG A 262 -44.07 -10.33 -7.52
CA ARG A 262 -45.35 -11.05 -7.62
C ARG A 262 -46.46 -10.32 -6.85
N VAL A 263 -46.19 -9.85 -5.62
CA VAL A 263 -47.16 -9.07 -4.82
C VAL A 263 -47.49 -7.73 -5.48
N LYS A 264 -46.48 -6.99 -5.96
CA LYS A 264 -46.66 -5.72 -6.69
C LYS A 264 -47.51 -5.90 -7.95
N ALA A 265 -47.28 -6.97 -8.71
CA ALA A 265 -48.09 -7.31 -9.89
C ALA A 265 -49.54 -7.69 -9.54
N ALA A 266 -49.76 -8.42 -8.44
CA ALA A 266 -51.09 -8.80 -7.98
C ALA A 266 -51.91 -7.56 -7.57
N GLN A 267 -51.32 -6.65 -6.79
CA GLN A 267 -51.95 -5.40 -6.36
C GLN A 267 -52.31 -4.50 -7.56
N ILE A 268 -51.44 -4.40 -8.56
CA ILE A 268 -51.70 -3.64 -9.79
C ILE A 268 -52.82 -4.29 -10.63
N GLY A 269 -52.87 -5.63 -10.66
CA GLY A 269 -53.97 -6.38 -11.26
C GLY A 269 -55.30 -6.09 -10.55
N GLU A 270 -55.38 -6.36 -9.25
CA GLU A 270 -56.60 -6.22 -8.44
C GLU A 270 -57.19 -4.79 -8.50
N ALA A 271 -56.35 -3.77 -8.33
CA ALA A 271 -56.76 -2.36 -8.43
C ALA A 271 -56.97 -1.87 -9.88
N GLY A 272 -56.63 -2.68 -10.87
CA GLY A 272 -56.74 -2.36 -12.30
C GLY A 272 -58.15 -2.50 -12.87
N GLY A 273 -58.33 -2.06 -14.12
CA GLY A 273 -59.54 -2.33 -14.90
C GLY A 273 -59.55 -3.72 -15.55
N PRO A 274 -60.57 -4.04 -16.36
CA PRO A 274 -60.68 -5.32 -17.07
C PRO A 274 -59.45 -5.71 -17.90
N ALA A 275 -58.83 -4.79 -18.63
CA ALA A 275 -57.65 -5.05 -19.44
C ALA A 275 -56.40 -5.24 -18.55
N VAL A 276 -56.22 -4.39 -17.52
CA VAL A 276 -55.10 -4.55 -16.57
C VAL A 276 -55.16 -5.88 -15.83
N ARG A 277 -56.34 -6.35 -15.40
CA ARG A 277 -56.51 -7.70 -14.81
C ARG A 277 -56.13 -8.80 -15.79
N LYS A 278 -56.68 -8.77 -17.00
CA LYS A 278 -56.36 -9.74 -18.06
C LYS A 278 -54.85 -9.78 -18.38
N ALA A 279 -54.16 -8.65 -18.31
CA ALA A 279 -52.71 -8.56 -18.50
C ALA A 279 -51.93 -9.13 -17.29
N ALA A 280 -52.38 -8.89 -16.06
CA ALA A 280 -51.82 -9.50 -14.85
C ALA A 280 -52.03 -11.02 -14.85
N ASP A 281 -53.23 -11.51 -15.15
CA ASP A 281 -53.57 -12.93 -15.26
C ASP A 281 -52.66 -13.63 -16.29
N LYS A 282 -52.44 -13.00 -17.45
CA LYS A 282 -51.51 -13.51 -18.47
C LYS A 282 -50.08 -13.63 -17.92
N ALA A 283 -49.62 -12.65 -17.14
CA ALA A 283 -48.29 -12.67 -16.54
C ALA A 283 -48.13 -13.75 -15.46
N PHE A 284 -49.16 -13.97 -14.62
CA PHE A 284 -49.13 -15.02 -13.60
C PHE A 284 -49.20 -16.45 -14.16
N ASN A 285 -49.80 -16.62 -15.34
CA ASN A 285 -49.77 -17.90 -16.08
C ASN A 285 -48.49 -18.09 -16.92
N GLY A 286 -47.57 -17.11 -16.91
CA GLY A 286 -46.30 -17.14 -17.64
C GLY A 286 -45.08 -17.42 -16.78
N THR A 287 -43.93 -16.91 -17.22
CA THR A 287 -42.66 -16.95 -16.49
C THR A 287 -42.50 -15.73 -15.57
N TYR A 288 -41.47 -15.72 -14.70
CA TYR A 288 -41.11 -14.49 -13.98
C TYR A 288 -40.73 -13.32 -14.93
N GLY A 289 -40.24 -13.63 -16.14
CA GLY A 289 -40.00 -12.63 -17.17
C GLY A 289 -41.28 -11.92 -17.62
N ASP A 290 -42.40 -12.63 -17.69
CA ASP A 290 -43.71 -12.06 -18.03
C ASP A 290 -44.25 -11.15 -16.90
N ILE A 291 -43.97 -11.49 -15.64
CA ILE A 291 -44.28 -10.64 -14.47
C ILE A 291 -43.45 -9.35 -14.50
N LEU A 292 -42.14 -9.45 -14.79
CA LEU A 292 -41.28 -8.27 -14.97
C LEU A 292 -41.72 -7.42 -16.19
N TYR A 293 -42.15 -8.04 -17.27
CA TYR A 293 -42.68 -7.35 -18.44
C TYR A 293 -43.99 -6.60 -18.12
N PHE A 294 -44.92 -7.25 -17.40
CA PHE A 294 -46.15 -6.63 -16.95
C PHE A 294 -45.89 -5.42 -16.05
N LEU A 295 -44.97 -5.53 -15.08
CA LEU A 295 -44.60 -4.43 -14.19
C LEU A 295 -44.00 -3.23 -14.93
N LYS A 296 -43.15 -3.47 -15.94
CA LYS A 296 -42.44 -2.42 -16.68
C LYS A 296 -43.27 -1.76 -17.78
N GLU A 297 -44.06 -2.54 -18.52
CA GLU A 297 -44.72 -2.09 -19.75
C GLU A 297 -46.20 -2.53 -19.83
N GLY A 298 -46.47 -3.82 -19.54
CA GLY A 298 -47.79 -4.41 -19.76
C GLY A 298 -48.93 -3.79 -18.94
N GLN A 299 -48.65 -3.29 -17.73
CA GLN A 299 -49.67 -2.58 -16.93
C GLN A 299 -50.08 -1.23 -17.56
N TYR A 300 -49.18 -0.56 -18.28
CA TYR A 300 -49.39 0.80 -18.79
C TYR A 300 -50.15 0.77 -20.12
N THR A 301 -49.80 -0.17 -21.00
CA THR A 301 -50.56 -0.44 -22.23
C THR A 301 -51.99 -0.87 -21.91
N ALA A 302 -52.16 -1.83 -20.99
CA ALA A 302 -53.48 -2.28 -20.56
C ALA A 302 -54.30 -1.18 -19.85
N ARG A 303 -53.66 -0.27 -19.09
CA ARG A 303 -54.35 0.88 -18.49
C ARG A 303 -54.85 1.88 -19.55
N ALA A 304 -54.07 2.11 -20.61
CA ALA A 304 -54.52 2.93 -21.74
C ALA A 304 -55.70 2.28 -22.50
N GLU A 305 -55.76 0.94 -22.61
CA GLU A 305 -56.92 0.23 -23.14
C GLU A 305 -58.16 0.41 -22.24
N ASP A 306 -58.02 0.27 -20.92
CA ASP A 306 -59.11 0.49 -19.95
C ASP A 306 -59.61 1.95 -19.96
N GLU A 307 -58.70 2.93 -20.05
CA GLU A 307 -59.05 4.35 -20.17
C GLU A 307 -59.76 4.68 -21.49
N ALA A 308 -59.31 4.10 -22.61
CA ALA A 308 -59.97 4.25 -23.92
C ALA A 308 -61.36 3.62 -23.94
N ALA A 309 -61.53 2.42 -23.35
CA ALA A 309 -62.82 1.77 -23.21
C ALA A 309 -63.77 2.58 -22.30
N ALA A 310 -63.28 3.11 -21.18
CA ALA A 310 -64.05 3.99 -20.29
C ALA A 310 -64.41 5.34 -20.94
N ALA A 311 -63.59 5.85 -21.86
CA ALA A 311 -63.93 7.03 -22.67
C ALA A 311 -65.03 6.72 -23.69
N ALA A 312 -64.93 5.59 -24.40
CA ALA A 312 -65.93 5.15 -25.39
C ALA A 312 -67.28 4.75 -24.76
N ALA A 313 -67.29 4.30 -23.50
CA ALA A 313 -68.50 3.94 -22.77
C ALA A 313 -69.32 5.15 -22.24
N LYS A 314 -68.82 6.38 -22.36
CA LYS A 314 -69.57 7.59 -21.99
C LYS A 314 -70.65 7.87 -23.05
N PRO A 315 -71.95 7.96 -22.69
CA PRO A 315 -72.99 8.29 -23.65
C PRO A 315 -72.72 9.65 -24.30
N ALA A 316 -72.82 9.71 -25.63
CA ALA A 316 -72.86 10.99 -26.33
C ALA A 316 -74.16 11.72 -25.94
N GLN A 317 -74.05 12.78 -25.13
CA GLN A 317 -75.17 13.67 -24.87
C GLN A 317 -75.52 14.44 -26.15
N GLU A 318 -76.54 13.94 -26.84
CA GLU A 318 -76.97 14.42 -28.15
C GLU A 318 -77.53 15.85 -28.08
N LYS A 319 -77.19 16.68 -29.08
CA LYS A 319 -77.54 18.11 -29.10
C LYS A 319 -78.90 18.34 -29.78
N THR A 320 -79.96 18.46 -28.99
CA THR A 320 -81.26 19.00 -29.44
C THR A 320 -81.53 20.36 -28.76
N ALA A 321 -81.23 21.49 -29.42
CA ALA A 321 -82.12 22.23 -30.34
C ALA A 321 -83.02 23.25 -29.58
N LYS A 322 -82.77 24.58 -29.63
CA LYS A 322 -83.01 25.58 -30.72
C LYS A 322 -84.37 26.32 -30.55
N PRO A 323 -84.66 27.49 -31.19
CA PRO A 323 -83.79 28.45 -31.91
C PRO A 323 -84.09 29.98 -31.73
N GLN A 324 -83.11 30.81 -32.17
CA GLN A 324 -83.23 32.09 -32.92
C GLN A 324 -84.02 33.33 -32.43
N THR A 325 -83.33 34.48 -32.53
CA THR A 325 -83.71 35.57 -33.47
C THR A 325 -82.48 35.95 -34.34
N GLN A 326 -82.68 36.58 -35.51
CA GLN A 326 -81.67 36.92 -36.55
C GLN A 326 -80.53 37.85 -36.07
N ALA A 327 -79.25 37.74 -36.51
CA ALA A 327 -78.63 37.77 -37.85
C ALA A 327 -78.57 39.19 -38.47
N GLN A 328 -77.38 39.75 -38.72
CA GLN A 328 -76.60 39.76 -40.00
C GLN A 328 -75.17 40.34 -39.72
N SER A 329 -74.11 40.24 -40.55
CA SER A 329 -73.73 39.38 -41.70
C SER A 329 -72.29 39.71 -42.14
N THR A 330 -71.50 38.72 -42.61
CA THR A 330 -70.35 38.82 -43.58
C THR A 330 -69.27 39.92 -43.39
N THR A 331 -67.97 39.62 -43.52
CA THR A 331 -67.30 39.14 -44.75
C THR A 331 -65.93 38.51 -44.43
N ALA A 332 -65.36 37.69 -45.31
CA ALA A 332 -64.06 37.03 -45.11
C ALA A 332 -63.10 37.16 -46.30
N GLY A 333 -61.80 37.10 -46.01
CA GLY A 333 -60.67 37.25 -46.95
C GLY A 333 -59.75 38.43 -46.54
N GLN A 334 -58.44 38.42 -46.83
CA GLN A 334 -57.56 37.40 -47.41
C GLN A 334 -56.09 37.85 -47.19
N ALA A 335 -55.10 36.93 -47.24
CA ALA A 335 -53.64 37.19 -47.14
C ALA A 335 -53.15 37.81 -45.80
N ALA A 336 -52.08 37.40 -45.12
CA ALA A 336 -50.72 36.93 -45.45
C ALA A 336 -49.64 38.05 -45.43
N THR A 337 -48.49 37.73 -44.81
CA THR A 337 -47.17 38.41 -44.87
C THR A 337 -47.07 39.92 -44.57
N GLY A 338 -46.24 40.30 -43.60
CA GLY A 338 -45.85 41.71 -43.41
C GLY A 338 -45.03 41.97 -42.14
N THR A 339 -43.71 42.07 -42.28
CA THR A 339 -42.78 42.57 -41.24
C THR A 339 -42.96 44.06 -40.96
N THR A 340 -42.84 44.50 -39.71
CA THR A 340 -41.78 45.46 -39.28
C THR A 340 -41.64 45.62 -37.76
N THR A 341 -40.48 46.17 -37.39
CA THR A 341 -39.83 46.23 -36.07
C THR A 341 -40.22 47.44 -35.20
N ALA A 342 -40.03 47.28 -33.88
CA ALA A 342 -39.46 48.25 -32.92
C ALA A 342 -40.20 49.54 -32.44
N GLN A 343 -40.36 49.60 -31.10
CA GLN A 343 -40.18 50.78 -30.20
C GLN A 343 -41.24 51.92 -30.31
N THR A 344 -41.46 52.82 -29.32
CA THR A 344 -40.60 53.27 -28.20
C THR A 344 -41.41 53.78 -26.97
N ALA A 345 -40.81 53.69 -25.76
CA ALA A 345 -40.92 54.53 -24.55
C ALA A 345 -42.28 55.09 -23.98
N ALA A 346 -42.54 54.69 -22.72
CA ALA A 346 -42.77 55.51 -21.49
C ALA A 346 -43.82 56.64 -21.41
N VAL A 347 -44.53 56.70 -20.25
CA VAL A 347 -44.43 57.80 -19.23
C VAL A 347 -45.19 57.45 -17.93
N VAL A 348 -44.82 58.13 -16.83
CA VAL A 348 -45.24 57.93 -15.43
C VAL A 348 -46.67 58.42 -15.12
N THR A 349 -47.35 57.78 -14.17
CA THR A 349 -48.46 58.38 -13.37
C THR A 349 -48.30 57.94 -11.89
N ALA A 350 -48.98 58.58 -10.93
CA ALA A 350 -48.54 58.62 -9.52
C ALA A 350 -49.66 58.56 -8.46
N ALA A 351 -49.25 58.49 -7.18
CA ALA A 351 -50.05 58.44 -5.93
C ALA A 351 -50.79 57.09 -5.68
N SER A 352 -50.89 56.55 -4.45
CA SER A 352 -51.08 57.23 -3.16
C SER A 352 -50.39 56.53 -1.94
N ASN A 353 -50.53 57.11 -0.75
CA ASN A 353 -49.87 56.78 0.55
C ASN A 353 -50.94 56.95 1.69
N PRO A 354 -50.71 56.79 3.03
CA PRO A 354 -49.62 56.19 3.83
C PRO A 354 -50.16 55.28 5.00
N VAL A 355 -49.53 55.32 6.21
CA VAL A 355 -49.94 54.82 7.58
C VAL A 355 -49.33 53.46 8.02
N THR A 356 -48.61 53.27 9.17
CA THR A 356 -47.99 54.19 10.19
C THR A 356 -46.88 53.49 11.04
N ASN A 357 -45.71 54.13 11.18
CA ASN A 357 -44.98 54.47 12.44
C ASN A 357 -44.43 53.37 13.44
N PRO A 358 -43.53 53.67 14.43
CA PRO A 358 -42.06 53.64 14.19
C PRO A 358 -41.11 53.10 15.32
N ALA A 359 -39.83 52.85 14.95
CA ALA A 359 -38.57 53.01 15.75
C ALA A 359 -38.34 52.14 17.03
N PRO A 360 -37.14 52.11 17.68
CA PRO A 360 -35.80 52.71 17.38
C PRO A 360 -34.63 51.69 17.16
N VAL A 361 -33.59 51.94 16.31
CA VAL A 361 -32.27 52.62 16.54
C VAL A 361 -31.38 51.91 17.61
N THR A 362 -30.14 51.43 17.36
CA THR A 362 -28.89 52.15 16.95
C THR A 362 -27.89 51.39 16.03
N THR A 363 -27.24 52.16 15.12
CA THR A 363 -25.87 52.08 14.49
C THR A 363 -24.92 50.89 14.76
N GLY A 364 -24.07 50.45 13.82
CA GLY A 364 -23.75 50.91 12.44
C GLY A 364 -22.79 49.94 11.70
N THR A 365 -22.82 49.83 10.37
CA THR A 365 -22.07 50.68 9.39
C THR A 365 -20.58 50.30 9.29
N THR A 366 -19.97 49.83 8.19
CA THR A 366 -20.29 49.43 6.77
C THR A 366 -19.09 48.56 6.26
N VAL A 367 -18.94 47.94 5.08
CA VAL A 367 -19.56 47.92 3.71
C VAL A 367 -19.26 46.50 3.11
N GLY A 368 -19.69 46.02 1.92
CA GLY A 368 -20.49 46.57 0.81
C GLY A 368 -20.91 45.50 -0.22
N THR A 369 -21.32 45.95 -1.42
CA THR A 369 -21.90 45.19 -2.57
C THR A 369 -21.04 44.02 -3.10
N THR A 370 -21.56 43.00 -3.81
CA THR A 370 -22.50 43.06 -4.96
C THR A 370 -23.35 41.79 -5.14
N THR A 371 -24.56 41.94 -5.70
CA THR A 371 -25.49 40.85 -6.07
C THR A 371 -25.15 40.20 -7.42
N VAL A 372 -25.45 38.89 -7.56
CA VAL A 372 -25.44 38.19 -8.85
C VAL A 372 -26.85 37.73 -9.20
N THR A 373 -27.37 38.20 -10.33
CA THR A 373 -28.63 37.75 -10.94
C THR A 373 -28.31 36.95 -12.20
N ALA A 374 -28.89 35.77 -12.34
CA ALA A 374 -28.62 34.89 -13.48
C ALA A 374 -29.51 35.21 -14.70
N THR A 375 -28.94 35.14 -15.91
CA THR A 375 -29.72 35.00 -17.17
C THR A 375 -28.88 34.26 -18.21
N THR A 376 -29.53 33.43 -19.02
CA THR A 376 -28.94 32.65 -20.12
C THR A 376 -28.80 33.48 -21.41
N GLY A 377 -27.66 33.38 -22.11
CA GLY A 377 -27.45 33.99 -23.43
C GLY A 377 -26.13 33.54 -24.08
N GLN A 378 -26.16 33.18 -25.37
CA GLN A 378 -25.13 32.36 -26.03
C GLN A 378 -24.18 33.16 -26.95
N LEU A 379 -22.98 32.59 -27.18
CA LEU A 379 -22.09 32.72 -28.36
C LEU A 379 -21.02 33.84 -28.45
N ALA A 380 -19.96 33.44 -29.21
CA ALA A 380 -18.78 34.16 -29.71
C ALA A 380 -17.67 34.56 -28.71
N ALA A 381 -16.38 34.64 -29.07
CA ALA A 381 -15.52 33.83 -29.98
C ALA A 381 -14.09 34.44 -29.98
N THR A 382 -13.07 33.64 -30.33
CA THR A 382 -11.66 34.03 -30.58
C THR A 382 -10.83 34.50 -29.37
N GLY A 383 -9.51 34.36 -29.48
CA GLY A 383 -8.53 34.61 -28.41
C GLY A 383 -7.70 33.35 -28.13
N ALA A 384 -6.38 33.44 -28.26
CA ALA A 384 -5.46 32.30 -28.14
C ALA A 384 -4.28 32.61 -27.20
N ASN A 385 -3.52 31.56 -26.88
CA ASN A 385 -2.16 31.53 -26.30
C ASN A 385 -1.96 31.58 -24.76
N ASP A 386 -1.37 30.46 -24.31
CA ASP A 386 -0.25 30.30 -23.36
C ASP A 386 -0.47 30.26 -21.82
N GLY A 387 0.12 29.23 -21.19
CA GLY A 387 -0.03 28.81 -19.78
C GLY A 387 -1.00 27.62 -19.65
N LEU A 388 -0.63 26.35 -19.41
CA LEU A 388 0.43 25.76 -18.54
C LEU A 388 0.30 26.27 -17.09
N ASP A 389 -0.05 25.48 -16.07
CA ASP A 389 -0.44 24.04 -15.94
C ASP A 389 -1.57 23.92 -14.87
N TRP A 390 -2.14 22.79 -14.41
CA TRP A 390 -1.69 21.38 -14.31
C TRP A 390 -2.89 20.39 -14.24
N GLU A 391 -2.70 19.21 -13.65
CA GLU A 391 -3.54 18.01 -13.79
C GLU A 391 -4.87 17.99 -13.01
N ALA A 392 -5.91 17.38 -13.62
CA ALA A 392 -7.09 16.85 -12.92
C ALA A 392 -7.64 15.61 -13.65
N GLY A 393 -7.07 14.43 -13.38
CA GLY A 393 -7.41 13.18 -14.06
C GLY A 393 -8.76 12.58 -13.66
N GLY A 394 -9.81 12.81 -14.46
CA GLY A 394 -11.10 12.11 -14.37
C GLY A 394 -11.19 10.90 -15.31
N ALA A 395 -11.83 9.82 -14.87
CA ALA A 395 -11.90 8.55 -15.62
C ALA A 395 -13.08 8.45 -16.60
N ALA A 396 -12.94 7.67 -17.68
CA ALA A 396 -14.04 6.93 -18.32
C ALA A 396 -13.58 5.89 -19.37
N ALA A 397 -14.11 4.66 -19.26
CA ALA A 397 -14.37 3.68 -20.34
C ALA A 397 -13.15 3.12 -21.16
N ALA A 398 -13.27 2.03 -21.93
CA ALA A 398 -14.43 1.18 -22.22
C ALA A 398 -14.05 -0.32 -22.28
N VAL A 399 -15.04 -1.21 -22.07
CA VAL A 399 -14.90 -2.65 -22.26
C VAL A 399 -14.99 -3.03 -23.73
N THR A 400 -14.13 -3.94 -24.21
CA THR A 400 -14.40 -4.76 -25.40
C THR A 400 -13.95 -6.19 -25.15
N ALA A 401 -14.88 -7.14 -25.33
CA ALA A 401 -14.58 -8.57 -25.24
C ALA A 401 -14.21 -9.11 -26.62
N GLY A 402 -13.16 -9.93 -26.69
CA GLY A 402 -12.71 -10.59 -27.92
C GLY A 402 -12.13 -11.97 -27.62
N ALA A 403 -12.92 -13.03 -27.84
CA ALA A 403 -12.48 -14.40 -27.64
C ALA A 403 -11.95 -15.01 -28.95
N ALA A 404 -10.74 -15.57 -28.91
CA ALA A 404 -10.16 -16.39 -29.96
C ALA A 404 -9.28 -17.49 -29.34
N LEU A 405 -9.08 -18.59 -30.07
CA LEU A 405 -8.54 -19.85 -29.58
C LEU A 405 -7.32 -20.32 -30.39
N ILE A 406 -6.44 -21.13 -29.75
CA ILE A 406 -5.47 -22.05 -30.38
C ILE A 406 -4.26 -21.32 -31.05
N ALA A 407 -3.01 -21.82 -31.07
CA ALA A 407 -2.48 -23.17 -30.80
C ALA A 407 -1.23 -23.20 -29.89
N ILE A 408 -0.95 -24.37 -29.30
CA ILE A 408 0.31 -24.68 -28.59
C ILE A 408 1.30 -25.32 -29.56
N SER A 409 2.45 -24.67 -29.80
CA SER A 409 3.56 -25.25 -30.59
C SER A 409 4.66 -25.84 -29.70
N ARG A 410 4.46 -27.08 -29.23
CA ARG A 410 5.55 -27.89 -28.65
C ARG A 410 6.39 -28.52 -29.77
N ARG A 411 7.56 -27.95 -30.10
CA ARG A 411 8.55 -28.62 -30.96
C ARG A 411 9.53 -29.42 -30.10
N ARG A 412 9.50 -30.76 -30.22
CA ARG A 412 10.57 -31.62 -29.69
C ARG A 412 11.84 -31.43 -30.52
N THR A 413 12.99 -31.42 -29.87
CA THR A 413 14.30 -31.66 -30.48
C THR A 413 14.69 -33.12 -30.25
N THR A 414 14.80 -33.89 -31.32
CA THR A 414 15.39 -35.24 -31.35
C THR A 414 16.14 -35.43 -32.65
N GLU A 415 17.47 -35.55 -32.52
CA GLU A 415 18.37 -36.39 -33.34
C GLU A 415 18.32 -36.29 -34.87
N SER A 416 19.35 -35.64 -35.42
CA SER A 416 20.26 -36.21 -36.44
C SER A 416 21.62 -35.52 -36.31
#